data_AF-A0A0L8GHN8-F1
#
_entry.id   AF-A0A0L8GHN8-F1
#
_cell.length_a   1.000
_cell.length_b   1.000
_cell.length_c   1.000
_cell.angle_alpha   90.00
_cell.angle_beta   90.00
_cell.angle_gamma   90.00
#
_symmetry.space_group_name_H-M   'P 1'
#
loop_
_entity.id
_entity.type
_entity.pdbx_description
1 polymer ?
#
loop_
_entity_poly.entity_id
_entity_poly.type
_entity_poly.pdbx_seq_one_letter_code
_entity_poly.pdbx_strand_id
1 'polypeptide(L)' 'MFYFIGLGLGDAKDITVKGLEIVRAADRVYLEAYTSILTVGKDEL' A
#
# COMPACT_ATOMS: atom_id res chain seq x y z
N MET A 1 -15.39 6.56 0.54
CA MET A 1 -14.66 6.85 1.81
C MET A 1 -13.18 7.01 1.49
N PHE A 2 -12.44 7.82 2.24
CA PHE A 2 -11.00 8.02 2.02
C PHE A 2 -10.19 7.40 3.16
N TYR A 3 -9.17 6.61 2.83
CA TYR A 3 -8.36 5.85 3.78
C TYR A 3 -6.86 6.09 3.54
N PHE A 4 -6.08 6.19 4.62
CA PHE A 4 -4.62 6.09 4.59
C PHE A 4 -4.21 4.71 5.07
N ILE A 5 -3.48 3.97 4.25
CA ILE A 5 -3.11 2.57 4.52
C ILE A 5 -1.58 2.46 4.43
N GLY A 6 -0.95 2.00 5.49
CA GLY A 6 0.48 1.72 5.50
C GLY A 6 0.78 0.38 4.83
N LEU A 7 1.81 0.33 3.98
CA LEU A 7 2.24 -0.87 3.25
C LEU A 7 3.25 -1.73 4.02
N GLY A 8 3.84 -1.21 5.10
CA GLY A 8 4.95 -1.86 5.80
C GLY A 8 6.32 -1.41 5.29
N LEU A 9 7.37 -2.16 5.63
CA LEU A 9 8.77 -1.78 5.36
C LEU A 9 9.53 -2.81 4.50
N GLY A 10 9.07 -4.06 4.45
CA GLY A 10 9.60 -5.10 3.57
C GLY A 10 8.93 -5.01 2.20
N ASP A 11 8.16 -6.05 1.84
CA ASP A 11 7.49 -6.15 0.56
C ASP A 11 5.97 -5.84 0.63
N ALA A 12 5.27 -5.99 -0.49
CA ALA A 12 3.83 -5.74 -0.59
C ALA A 12 2.97 -6.56 0.39
N LYS A 13 3.48 -7.68 0.93
CA LYS A 13 2.76 -8.57 1.85
C LYS A 13 2.80 -8.09 3.29
N ASP A 14 3.65 -7.12 3.62
CA ASP A 14 3.66 -6.49 4.94
C ASP A 14 2.39 -5.66 5.21
N ILE A 15 1.60 -5.37 4.16
CA ILE A 15 0.29 -4.73 4.31
C ILE A 15 -0.60 -5.57 5.25
N THR A 16 -1.30 -4.91 6.16
CA THR A 16 -2.27 -5.60 7.02
C THR A 16 -3.41 -6.22 6.20
N VAL A 17 -3.98 -7.33 6.69
CA VAL A 17 -5.14 -8.00 6.05
C VAL A 17 -6.30 -7.01 5.83
N LYS A 18 -6.62 -6.20 6.84
CA LYS A 18 -7.66 -5.17 6.75
C LYS A 18 -7.32 -4.10 5.70
N GLY A 19 -6.06 -3.68 5.62
CA GLY A 19 -5.59 -2.74 4.61
C GLY A 19 -5.80 -3.30 3.20
N LEU A 20 -5.42 -4.55 2.98
CA LEU A 20 -5.60 -5.24 1.70
C LEU A 20 -7.08 -5.36 1.29
N GLU A 21 -7.96 -5.69 2.24
CA GLU A 21 -9.41 -5.74 1.98
C GLU A 21 -9.97 -4.38 1.55
N ILE A 22 -9.55 -3.29 2.21
CA ILE A 22 -9.98 -1.93 1.86
C ILE A 22 -9.45 -1.53 0.48
N VAL A 23 -8.18 -1.81 0.18
CA VAL A 23 -7.57 -1.53 -1.14
C VAL A 23 -8.34 -2.25 -2.24
N ARG A 24 -8.66 -3.53 -2.05
CA ARG A 24 -9.41 -4.35 -3.02
C ARG A 24 -10.84 -3.86 -3.27
N ALA A 25 -11.47 -3.21 -2.30
CA ALA A 25 -12.82 -2.69 -2.41
C ALA A 25 -12.88 -1.22 -2.90
N ALA A 26 -11.74 -0.54 -3.03
CA ALA A 26 -11.70 0.87 -3.39
C ALA A 26 -11.87 1.08 -4.91
N ASP A 27 -12.68 2.06 -5.31
CA ASP A 27 -12.85 2.44 -6.72
C ASP A 27 -11.56 3.04 -7.33
N ARG A 28 -10.71 3.64 -6.48
CA ARG A 28 -9.45 4.26 -6.86
C ARG A 28 -8.41 4.08 -5.77
N VAL A 29 -7.18 3.80 -6.16
CA VAL A 29 -6.02 3.63 -5.28
C VAL A 29 -4.92 4.56 -5.75
N TYR A 30 -4.26 5.24 -4.81
CA TYR A 30 -3.13 6.14 -5.06
C TYR A 30 -1.94 5.68 -4.22
N LEU A 31 -0.75 5.65 -4.82
CA LEU A 31 0.49 5.26 -4.16
C LEU A 31 1.36 6.48 -3.89
N GLU A 32 1.76 6.66 -2.63
CA GLU A 32 2.77 7.62 -2.20
C GLU A 32 4.07 6.87 -1.91
N ALA A 33 5.20 7.36 -2.42
CA ALA A 33 6.48 6.66 -2.37
C ALA A 33 7.70 7.60 -2.41
N TYR A 34 7.57 8.79 -1.83
CA TYR A 34 8.64 9.75 -1.60
C TYR A 34 8.97 9.93 -0.11
N THR A 35 8.09 9.50 0.81
CA THR A 35 8.31 9.61 2.26
C THR A 35 9.15 8.47 2.85
N SER A 36 9.20 7.31 2.18
CA SER A 36 9.96 6.13 2.61
C SER A 36 10.52 5.35 1.41
N ILE A 37 11.53 4.52 1.68
CA ILE A 37 12.10 3.60 0.69
C ILE A 37 11.15 2.41 0.55
N LEU A 38 10.66 2.18 -0.67
CA LEU A 38 10.01 0.93 -1.05
C LEU A 38 11.10 -0.09 -1.37
N THR A 39 11.28 -1.10 -0.52
CA THR A 39 12.43 -2.03 -0.66
C THR A 39 12.37 -2.92 -1.90
N VAL A 40 11.19 -3.02 -2.53
CA VAL A 40 10.96 -3.75 -3.79
C VAL A 40 10.80 -2.83 -5.01
N GLY A 41 10.81 -1.51 -4.84
CA GLY A 41 10.51 -0.55 -5.91
C GLY A 41 9.02 -0.35 -6.16
N LYS A 42 8.66 0.67 -6.96
CA LYS A 42 7.25 1.04 -7.20
C LYS A 42 6.53 0.09 -8.16
N ASP A 43 7.25 -0.47 -9.13
CA ASP A 43 6.67 -1.30 -10.19
C ASP A 43 6.24 -2.69 -9.70
N GLU A 44 6.69 -3.08 -8.49
CA GLU A 44 6.36 -4.34 -7.82
C GLU A 44 5.10 -4.24 -6.91
N LEU A 45 4.47 -3.06 -6.81
CA LEU A 45 3.32 -2.80 -5.92
C LEU A 45 1.98 -2.71 -6.66
#